data_AF-A0A5N7ZPB6-F1
#
_entry.id   AF-A0A5N7ZPB6-F1
#
_cell.length_a   1.000
_cell.length_b   1.000
_cell.length_c   1.000
_cell.angle_alpha   90.00
_cell.angle_beta   90.00
_cell.angle_gamma   90.00
#
_symmetry.space_group_name_H-M   'P 1'
#
loop_
_entity.id
_entity.type
_entity.pdbx_description
1 polymer ?
#
loop_
_entity_poly.entity_id
_entity_poly.type
_entity_poly.pdbx_seq_one_letter_code
_entity_poly.pdbx_strand_id
1 'polypeptide(L)'
;MNKTAQSVWDNCLSFIKDNIQDQAYKTWFEPIKAVELTDNALYIQVPSKFFYEWLEEHYVKLLKVALTKELGASAKLLYKIKMENTYGNKQP
;
A
#
# COMPACT_ATOMS: atom_id res chain seq x y z
N MET A 1 -5.41 -20.14 9.83
CA MET A 1 -4.93 -18.85 10.38
C MET A 1 -5.59 -17.73 9.61
N ASN A 2 -6.24 -16.77 10.28
CA ASN A 2 -6.85 -15.62 9.62
C ASN A 2 -5.76 -14.65 9.17
N LYS A 3 -5.70 -14.37 7.87
CA LYS A 3 -4.80 -13.33 7.33
C LYS A 3 -5.32 -11.97 7.78
N THR A 4 -4.46 -11.14 8.36
CA THR A 4 -4.77 -9.75 8.69
C THR A 4 -4.20 -8.83 7.62
N ALA A 5 -4.75 -7.62 7.48
CA ALA A 5 -4.23 -6.62 6.56
C ALA A 5 -2.72 -6.38 6.76
N GLN A 6 -2.31 -6.26 8.02
CA GLN A 6 -0.91 -6.06 8.37
C GLN A 6 -0.02 -7.24 7.98
N SER A 7 -0.45 -8.48 8.27
CA SER A 7 0.35 -9.67 7.93
C SER A 7 0.50 -9.85 6.42
N VAL A 8 -0.56 -9.60 5.64
CA VAL A 8 -0.50 -9.68 4.17
C VAL A 8 0.43 -8.61 3.62
N TRP A 9 0.31 -7.38 4.12
CA TRP A 9 1.16 -6.29 3.66
C TRP A 9 2.63 -6.49 4.03
N ASP A 10 2.93 -7.00 5.22
CA ASP A 10 4.31 -7.29 5.64
C ASP A 10 4.99 -8.33 4.74
N ASN A 11 4.26 -9.38 4.37
CA ASN A 11 4.73 -10.36 3.40
C ASN A 11 4.92 -9.74 1.99
N CYS A 12 3.99 -8.90 1.56
CA CYS A 12 4.15 -8.14 0.31
C CYS A 12 5.40 -7.25 0.36
N LEU A 13 5.62 -6.53 1.46
CA LEU A 13 6.78 -5.66 1.65
C LEU A 13 8.09 -6.45 1.63
N SER A 14 8.14 -7.62 2.26
CA SER A 14 9.29 -8.52 2.24
C SER A 14 9.64 -8.93 0.80
N PHE A 15 8.64 -9.31 0.01
CA PHE A 15 8.83 -9.61 -1.41
C PHE A 15 9.28 -8.39 -2.21
N ILE A 16 8.64 -7.24 -2.01
CA ILE A 16 8.97 -5.98 -2.72
C ILE A 16 10.42 -5.58 -2.42
N LYS A 17 10.85 -5.63 -1.16
CA LYS A 17 12.20 -5.26 -0.71
C LYS A 17 13.29 -6.09 -1.40
N ASP A 18 13.02 -7.36 -1.68
CA ASP A 18 13.94 -8.25 -2.40
C ASP A 18 14.04 -7.92 -3.91
N ASN A 19 13.03 -7.24 -4.46
CA ASN A 19 12.91 -6.97 -5.89
C ASN A 19 13.26 -5.53 -6.30
N ILE A 20 13.53 -4.62 -5.35
CA ILE A 20 13.86 -3.22 -5.62
C ILE A 20 15.06 -2.75 -4.79
N GLN A 21 15.61 -1.59 -5.15
CA GLN A 21 16.68 -0.96 -4.38
C GLN A 21 16.17 -0.48 -3.00
N ASP A 22 17.01 -0.63 -1.97
CA ASP A 22 16.69 -0.24 -0.58
C ASP A 22 16.23 1.22 -0.46
N GLN A 23 16.84 2.13 -1.23
CA GLN A 23 16.44 3.54 -1.27
C GLN A 23 15.00 3.74 -1.77
N ALA A 24 14.62 3.02 -2.84
CA ALA A 24 13.27 3.08 -3.39
C ALA A 24 12.25 2.49 -2.40
N TYR A 25 12.60 1.38 -1.74
CA TYR A 25 11.77 0.77 -0.70
C TYR A 25 11.47 1.75 0.45
N LYS A 26 12.52 2.34 1.05
CA LYS A 26 12.40 3.29 2.15
C LYS A 26 11.60 4.53 1.79
N THR A 27 11.76 5.01 0.56
CA THR A 27 11.07 6.22 0.10
C THR A 27 9.59 5.97 -0.15
N TRP A 28 9.26 4.88 -0.84
CA TRP A 28 7.92 4.69 -1.40
C TRP A 28 7.05 3.71 -0.61
N PHE A 29 7.62 2.65 -0.03
CA PHE A 29 6.87 1.55 0.56
C PHE A 29 6.86 1.56 2.08
N GLU A 30 7.98 1.95 2.71
CA GLU A 30 8.09 2.07 4.17
C GLU A 30 7.02 2.99 4.82
N PRO A 31 6.63 4.15 4.23
CA PRO A 31 5.58 4.98 4.83
C PRO A 31 4.15 4.46 4.61
N ILE A 32 3.96 3.41 3.80
CA ILE A 32 2.64 2.84 3.49
C ILE A 32 2.21 1.88 4.59
N LYS A 33 0.95 2.00 5.02
CA LYS A 33 0.39 1.14 6.07
C LYS A 33 -0.80 0.35 5.57
N ALA A 34 -0.94 -0.90 6.01
CA ALA A 34 -2.17 -1.66 5.78
C ALA A 34 -3.27 -1.12 6.70
N VAL A 35 -4.44 -0.86 6.14
CA VAL A 35 -5.59 -0.34 6.90
C VAL A 35 -6.60 -1.44 7.14
N GLU A 36 -6.90 -2.21 6.10
CA GLU A 36 -8.04 -3.12 6.11
C GLU A 36 -7.83 -4.21 5.05
N LEU A 37 -8.38 -5.39 5.34
CA LEU A 37 -8.40 -6.52 4.42
C LEU A 37 -9.81 -7.07 4.43
N THR A 38 -10.48 -6.99 3.29
CA THR A 38 -11.87 -7.43 3.13
C THR A 38 -11.94 -8.36 1.93
N ASP A 39 -12.41 -9.59 2.15
CA ASP A 39 -12.39 -10.69 1.18
C ASP A 39 -10.97 -10.92 0.63
N ASN A 40 -10.65 -10.36 -0.54
CA ASN A 40 -9.36 -10.41 -1.22
C ASN A 40 -8.86 -9.02 -1.63
N ALA A 41 -9.42 -7.96 -1.06
CA ALA A 41 -9.03 -6.59 -1.29
C ALA A 41 -8.22 -6.06 -0.10
N LEU A 42 -6.95 -5.76 -0.33
CA LEU A 42 -6.09 -5.10 0.65
C LEU A 42 -6.19 -3.58 0.46
N TYR A 43 -6.56 -2.88 1.53
CA TYR A 43 -6.55 -1.42 1.57
C TYR A 43 -5.27 -0.94 2.23
N ILE A 44 -4.48 -0.17 1.48
CA ILE A 44 -3.27 0.47 1.96
C ILE A 44 -3.45 1.97 2.07
N GLN A 45 -2.89 2.56 3.12
CA GLN A 45 -2.82 4.00 3.30
C GLN A 45 -1.53 4.53 2.71
N VAL A 46 -1.65 5.47 1.78
CA VAL A 46 -0.52 6.22 1.23
C VAL A 46 -0.49 7.65 1.80
N PRO A 47 0.69 8.26 1.93
CA PRO A 47 0.82 9.61 2.50
C PRO A 47 0.12 10.71 1.70
N SER A 48 0.12 10.62 0.36
CA SER A 48 -0.44 11.64 -0.52
C SER A 48 -0.83 11.06 -1.88
N LYS A 49 -1.51 11.86 -2.72
CA LYS A 49 -1.86 11.47 -4.09
C LYS A 49 -0.61 11.16 -4.94
N PHE A 50 0.47 11.90 -4.73
CA PHE A 50 1.74 11.70 -5.44
C PHE A 50 2.33 10.30 -5.23
N PHE A 51 2.22 9.77 -4.00
CA PHE A 51 2.60 8.38 -3.72
C PHE A 51 1.78 7.38 -4.54
N TYR A 52 0.46 7.55 -4.57
CA TYR A 52 -0.41 6.71 -5.36
C TYR A 52 -0.03 6.75 -6.86
N GLU A 53 0.13 7.95 -7.43
CA GLU A 53 0.47 8.11 -8.85
C GLU A 53 1.82 7.46 -9.19
N TRP A 54 2.83 7.66 -8.33
CA TRP A 54 4.15 7.05 -8.54
C TRP A 54 4.14 5.51 -8.42
N LEU A 55 3.38 4.98 -7.47
CA LEU A 55 3.23 3.52 -7.31
C LEU A 55 2.51 2.90 -8.50
N GLU A 56 1.45 3.54 -9.00
CA GLU A 56 0.73 3.07 -10.18
C GLU A 56 1.59 3.12 -11.45
N GLU A 57 2.41 4.17 -11.61
CA GLU A 57 3.25 4.33 -12.79
C GLU A 57 4.46 3.37 -12.79
N HIS A 58 5.14 3.22 -11.65
CA HIS A 58 6.41 2.50 -11.58
C HIS A 58 6.32 1.11 -10.96
N TYR A 59 5.39 0.87 -10.04
CA TYR A 59 5.39 -0.32 -9.18
C TYR A 59 4.10 -1.15 -9.23
N VAL A 60 3.10 -0.77 -10.03
CA VAL A 60 1.82 -1.49 -10.12
C VAL A 60 1.99 -2.97 -10.45
N LYS A 61 2.94 -3.30 -11.33
CA LYS A 61 3.23 -4.69 -11.71
C LYS A 61 3.80 -5.48 -10.52
N LEU A 62 4.74 -4.89 -9.79
CA LEU A 62 5.37 -5.52 -8.63
C LEU A 62 4.35 -5.71 -7.49
N LEU A 63 3.55 -4.67 -7.20
CA LEU A 63 2.47 -4.72 -6.23
C LEU A 63 1.47 -5.82 -6.55
N LYS A 64 1.06 -5.92 -7.82
CA LYS A 64 0.15 -6.97 -8.28
C LYS A 64 0.72 -8.37 -8.06
N VAL A 65 1.99 -8.59 -8.40
CA VAL A 65 2.65 -9.90 -8.17
C VAL A 65 2.72 -10.23 -6.68
N ALA A 66 3.14 -9.28 -5.85
CA ALA A 66 3.20 -9.44 -4.40
C ALA A 66 1.84 -9.84 -3.81
N LEU A 67 0.78 -9.11 -4.20
CA LEU A 67 -0.58 -9.36 -3.75
C LEU A 67 -1.14 -10.69 -4.24
N THR A 68 -0.91 -11.04 -5.51
CA THR A 68 -1.39 -12.31 -6.06
C THR A 68 -0.70 -13.49 -5.37
N LYS A 69 0.56 -13.35 -4.95
CA LYS A 69 1.26 -14.37 -4.17
C LYS A 69 0.61 -14.59 -2.79
N GLU A 70 0.18 -13.50 -2.14
CA GLU A 70 -0.37 -13.56 -0.78
C GLU A 70 -1.87 -13.87 -0.71
N LEU A 71 -2.68 -13.30 -1.61
CA LEU A 71 -4.14 -13.39 -1.60
C LEU A 71 -4.72 -14.20 -2.77
N GLY A 72 -3.89 -14.61 -3.73
CA GLY A 72 -4.31 -15.38 -4.91
C GLY A 72 -4.72 -14.52 -6.10
N ALA A 73 -5.20 -15.16 -7.18
CA ALA A 73 -5.47 -14.51 -8.47
C ALA A 73 -6.54 -13.40 -8.42
N SER A 74 -7.44 -13.45 -7.44
CA SER A 74 -8.50 -12.45 -7.23
C SER A 74 -8.09 -11.28 -6.34
N ALA A 75 -6.81 -11.17 -5.99
CA ALA A 75 -6.31 -10.10 -5.13
C ALA A 75 -6.54 -8.71 -5.76
N LYS A 76 -6.97 -7.75 -4.93
CA LYS A 76 -7.15 -6.35 -5.31
C LYS A 76 -6.38 -5.45 -4.36
N LEU A 77 -5.73 -4.42 -4.89
CA LEU A 77 -5.14 -3.34 -4.12
C LEU A 77 -6.06 -2.13 -4.17
N LEU A 78 -6.32 -1.53 -3.02
CA LEU A 78 -7.07 -0.30 -2.91
C LEU A 78 -6.27 0.71 -2.10
N TYR A 79 -6.25 1.96 -2.55
CA TYR A 79 -5.49 3.03 -1.92
C TYR A 79 -6.41 3.93 -1.12
N LYS A 80 -6.01 4.25 0.11
CA LYS A 80 -6.61 5.29 0.96
C LYS A 80 -5.57 6.39 1.14
N ILE A 81 -5.81 7.58 0.60
CA ILE A 81 -4.90 8.71 0.84
C ILE A 81 -5.11 9.18 2.29
N LYS A 82 -4.01 9.32 3.04
CA LYS A 82 -4.06 9.94 4.35
C LYS A 82 -4.49 11.41 4.16
N MET A 83 -5.74 11.72 4.49
CA MET A 83 -6.15 13.12 4.56
C MET A 83 -5.40 13.77 5.72
N GLU A 84 -4.50 14.71 5.41
CA GLU A 84 -4.01 15.64 6.41
C GLU A 84 -5.17 16.55 6.82
N ASN A 85 -5.79 16.28 7.97
CA ASN A 85 -6.64 17.26 8.63
C ASN A 85 -5.75 18.42 9.11
N THR A 86 -5.39 19.34 8.22
CA THR A 86 -5.10 20.71 8.61
C THR A 86 -6.44 21.38 8.94
N TYR A 87 -6.81 21.39 10.23
CA TYR A 87 -7.85 22.28 10.74
C TYR A 87 -7.50 23.73 10.39
N GLY A 88 -8.42 24.47 9.73
CA GLY A 88 -8.19 25.89 9.46
C GLY A 88 -9.14 26.57 8.49
N ASN A 89 -10.46 26.52 8.73
CA ASN A 89 -11.28 27.68 8.38
C ASN A 89 -12.04 28.09 9.64
N LYS A 90 -11.46 29.03 10.39
CA LYS A 90 -12.21 29.86 11.32
C LYS A 90 -13.29 30.55 10.47
N GLN A 91 -14.54 30.19 10.69
CA GLN A 91 -15.67 30.93 10.13
C GLN A 91 -15.55 32.40 10.56
N PRO A 92 -15.80 33.36 9.65
CA PRO A 92 -15.84 34.78 9.99
C PRO A 92 -16.96 35.11 10.98
#